data_AF-A0A850CQJ2-F1
#
_entry.id   AF-A0A850CQJ2-F1
#
_cell.length_a   1.000
_cell.length_b   1.000
_cell.length_c   1.000
_cell.angle_alpha   90.00
_cell.angle_beta   90.00
_cell.angle_gamma   90.00
#
_symmetry.space_group_name_H-M   'P 1'
#
loop_
_entity.id
_entity.type
_entity.pdbx_description
1 polymer ?
#
loop_
_entity_poly.entity_id
_entity_poly.type
_entity_poly.pdbx_seq_one_letter_code
_entity_poly.pdbx_strand_id
1 'polypeptide(L)'
;GEKTAAKLITTYGTLEALRAAIDGGDPALKGAQRARLEAAAAYLDAAPRVVEVVKHATLPDVDVSVPSTVADPALMSKLAVEHGLTSSFDRVISALGID
;
A
#
# COMPACT_ATOMS: atom_id res chain seq x y z
N GLY A 1 -2.39 3.30 -20.14
CA GLY A 1 -2.85 4.43 -19.31
C GLY A 1 -4.06 4.03 -18.50
N GLU A 2 -4.37 4.78 -17.45
CA GLU A 2 -5.37 4.42 -16.42
C GLU A 2 -6.76 4.09 -16.98
N LYS A 3 -7.35 4.95 -17.81
CA LYS A 3 -8.68 4.71 -18.42
C LYS A 3 -8.76 3.39 -19.20
N THR A 4 -7.71 3.07 -19.95
CA THR A 4 -7.63 1.81 -20.70
C THR A 4 -7.44 0.63 -19.77
N ALA A 5 -6.60 0.77 -18.74
CA ALA A 5 -6.40 -0.27 -17.73
C ALA A 5 -7.71 -0.59 -17.01
N ALA A 6 -8.44 0.43 -16.54
CA ALA A 6 -9.74 0.28 -15.91
C ALA A 6 -10.71 -0.49 -16.82
N LYS A 7 -10.83 -0.11 -18.11
CA LYS A 7 -11.68 -0.83 -19.06
C LYS A 7 -11.28 -2.30 -19.20
N LEU A 8 -9.98 -2.59 -19.31
CA LEU A 8 -9.49 -3.97 -19.42
C LEU A 8 -9.82 -4.77 -18.16
N ILE A 9 -9.58 -4.22 -16.97
CA ILE A 9 -9.91 -4.89 -15.71
C ILE A 9 -11.42 -5.07 -15.54
N THR A 10 -12.26 -4.11 -15.94
CA THR A 10 -13.71 -4.30 -15.95
C THR A 10 -14.15 -5.42 -16.89
N THR A 11 -13.50 -5.58 -18.05
CA THR A 11 -13.84 -6.63 -19.03
C THR A 11 -13.33 -8.01 -18.62
N TYR A 12 -12.09 -8.12 -18.14
CA TYR A 12 -11.43 -9.40 -17.89
C TYR A 12 -11.37 -9.79 -16.41
N GLY A 13 -11.69 -8.87 -15.49
CA GLY A 13 -11.73 -9.09 -14.05
C GLY A 13 -10.38 -8.88 -13.37
N THR A 14 -9.33 -9.58 -13.81
CA THR A 14 -7.99 -9.51 -13.19
C THR A 14 -6.88 -9.37 -14.21
N LEU A 15 -5.67 -9.04 -13.75
CA LEU A 15 -4.48 -9.01 -14.62
C LEU A 15 -4.18 -10.41 -15.15
N GLU A 16 -4.29 -11.46 -14.33
CA GLU A 16 -4.08 -12.85 -14.72
C GLU A 16 -5.07 -13.29 -15.80
N ALA A 17 -6.35 -12.96 -15.63
CA ALA A 17 -7.37 -13.27 -16.63
C ALA A 17 -7.14 -12.51 -17.94
N LEU A 18 -6.71 -11.24 -17.87
CA LEU A 18 -6.27 -10.49 -19.05
C LEU A 18 -5.04 -11.14 -19.71
N ARG A 19 -4.06 -11.62 -18.93
CA ARG A 19 -2.89 -12.34 -19.46
C ARG A 19 -3.30 -13.61 -20.20
N ALA A 20 -4.16 -14.41 -19.59
CA ALA A 20 -4.70 -15.62 -20.21
C ALA A 20 -5.47 -15.32 -21.51
N ALA A 21 -6.24 -14.22 -21.55
CA ALA A 21 -6.94 -13.80 -22.77
C ALA A 21 -5.98 -13.39 -23.90
N ILE A 22 -4.88 -12.71 -23.59
CA ILE A 22 -3.83 -12.38 -24.58
C ILE A 22 -3.21 -13.66 -25.14
N ASP A 23 -2.80 -14.57 -24.25
CA ASP A 23 -2.10 -15.81 -24.62
C ASP A 23 -3.03 -16.77 -25.39
N GLY A 24 -4.31 -16.79 -25.04
CA GLY A 24 -5.37 -17.51 -25.76
C GLY A 24 -5.78 -16.87 -27.10
N GLY A 25 -5.23 -15.71 -27.43
CA GLY A 25 -5.46 -15.03 -28.70
C GLY A 25 -6.85 -14.39 -28.83
N ASP A 26 -7.41 -13.90 -27.72
CA ASP A 26 -8.75 -13.29 -27.69
C ASP A 26 -8.90 -12.23 -28.80
N PRO A 27 -9.88 -12.39 -29.72
CA PRO A 27 -10.09 -11.44 -30.80
C PRO A 27 -10.52 -10.05 -30.31
N ALA A 28 -10.96 -9.85 -29.07
CA ALA A 28 -11.23 -8.50 -28.55
C ALA A 28 -9.94 -7.67 -28.34
N LEU A 29 -8.78 -8.33 -28.21
CA LEU A 29 -7.47 -7.69 -28.04
C LEU A 29 -6.74 -7.66 -29.38
N LYS A 30 -6.74 -6.49 -30.06
CA LYS A 30 -6.11 -6.35 -31.39
C LYS A 30 -5.17 -5.16 -31.50
N GLY A 31 -4.36 -5.19 -32.56
CA GLY A 31 -3.53 -4.08 -33.01
C GLY A 31 -2.58 -3.57 -31.93
N ALA A 32 -2.48 -2.23 -31.82
CA ALA A 32 -1.54 -1.59 -30.92
C ALA A 32 -1.80 -1.86 -29.42
N GLN A 33 -3.00 -2.28 -29.02
CA GLN A 33 -3.26 -2.67 -27.63
C GLN A 33 -2.61 -4.02 -27.32
N ARG A 34 -2.86 -5.02 -28.18
CA ARG A 34 -2.25 -6.35 -28.05
C ARG A 34 -0.72 -6.27 -28.10
N ALA A 35 -0.16 -5.59 -29.10
CA ALA A 35 1.28 -5.44 -29.26
C ALA A 35 1.96 -4.83 -28.03
N ARG A 36 1.33 -3.84 -27.37
CA ARG A 36 1.87 -3.23 -26.15
C ARG A 36 1.82 -4.19 -24.95
N LEU A 37 0.74 -4.96 -24.81
CA LEU A 37 0.59 -5.92 -23.72
C LEU A 37 1.53 -7.12 -23.88
N GLU A 38 1.76 -7.58 -25.10
CA GLU A 38 2.74 -8.63 -25.41
C GLU A 38 4.17 -8.15 -25.18
N ALA A 39 4.54 -6.95 -25.68
CA ALA A 39 5.86 -6.37 -25.47
C ALA A 39 6.19 -6.13 -23.98
N ALA A 40 5.17 -5.95 -23.13
CA ALA A 40 5.31 -5.73 -21.70
C ALA A 40 5.10 -7.01 -20.86
N ALA A 41 5.00 -8.20 -21.46
CA ALA A 41 4.67 -9.44 -20.74
C ALA A 41 5.57 -9.68 -19.52
N ALA A 42 6.89 -9.68 -19.71
CA ALA A 42 7.85 -9.90 -18.62
C ALA A 42 7.73 -8.85 -17.49
N TYR A 43 7.40 -7.60 -17.84
CA TYR A 43 7.14 -6.57 -16.83
C TYR A 43 5.84 -6.84 -16.07
N LEU A 44 4.77 -7.20 -16.78
CA LEU A 44 3.48 -7.51 -16.18
C LEU A 44 3.52 -8.76 -15.29
N ASP A 45 4.40 -9.72 -15.58
CA ASP A 45 4.64 -10.90 -14.73
C ASP A 45 5.37 -10.52 -13.43
N ALA A 46 6.34 -9.58 -13.51
CA ALA A 46 7.10 -9.13 -12.36
C ALA A 46 6.36 -8.10 -11.50
N ALA A 47 5.46 -7.31 -12.11
CA ALA A 47 4.83 -6.16 -11.47
C ALA A 47 4.02 -6.49 -10.20
N PRO A 48 3.21 -7.57 -10.13
CA PRO A 48 2.46 -7.92 -8.92
C PRO A 48 3.36 -8.05 -7.69
N ARG A 49 4.57 -8.62 -7.84
CA ARG A 49 5.52 -8.76 -6.73
C ARG A 49 5.98 -7.43 -6.14
N VAL A 50 5.99 -6.37 -6.93
CA VAL A 50 6.46 -5.03 -6.51
C VAL A 50 5.30 -4.17 -6.04
N VAL A 51 4.13 -4.31 -6.68
CA VAL A 51 2.97 -3.44 -6.44
C VAL A 51 2.07 -3.98 -5.34
N GLU A 52 1.90 -5.30 -5.24
CA GLU A 52 1.08 -5.89 -4.19
C GLU A 52 1.81 -5.83 -2.84
N VAL A 53 1.08 -5.38 -1.82
CA VAL A 53 1.59 -5.38 -0.45
C VAL A 53 1.69 -6.80 0.09
N VAL A 54 2.78 -7.09 0.81
CA VAL A 54 2.94 -8.36 1.52
C VAL A 54 1.93 -8.44 2.66
N LYS A 55 0.99 -9.39 2.58
CA LYS A 55 -0.10 -9.56 3.57
C LYS A 55 0.32 -10.33 4.82
N HIS A 56 1.44 -11.05 4.77
CA HIS A 56 1.90 -11.95 5.83
C HIS A 56 3.36 -11.68 6.17
N ALA A 57 3.70 -10.40 6.35
CA ALA A 57 5.01 -10.03 6.84
C ALA A 57 5.20 -10.59 8.26
N THR A 58 6.38 -11.16 8.53
CA THR A 58 6.74 -11.53 9.90
C THR A 58 6.94 -10.24 10.69
N LEU A 59 6.05 -10.00 11.65
CA LEU A 59 6.11 -8.85 12.55
C LEU A 59 6.53 -9.32 13.95
N PRO A 60 7.29 -8.50 14.70
CA PRO A 60 7.48 -8.74 16.13
C PRO A 60 6.14 -8.66 16.86
N ASP A 61 6.03 -9.38 17.98
CA ASP A 61 4.90 -9.23 18.88
C ASP A 61 5.02 -7.89 19.61
N VAL A 62 4.15 -6.95 19.25
CA VAL A 62 4.12 -5.58 19.78
C VAL A 62 2.68 -5.29 20.19
N ASP A 63 2.50 -4.79 21.41
CA ASP A 63 1.20 -4.28 21.84
C ASP A 63 0.83 -3.04 21.03
N VAL A 64 -0.26 -3.15 20.28
CA VAL A 64 -0.81 -2.09 19.42
C VAL A 64 -2.02 -1.40 20.06
N SER A 65 -2.27 -1.64 21.35
CA SER A 65 -3.30 -0.93 22.10
C SER A 65 -2.99 0.57 22.16
N VAL A 66 -4.03 1.39 22.12
CA VAL A 66 -3.88 2.84 22.27
C VAL A 66 -3.56 3.12 23.75
N PRO A 67 -2.48 3.85 24.07
CA PRO A 67 -2.10 4.09 25.46
C PRO A 67 -3.11 5.00 26.16
N SER A 68 -3.44 4.67 27.41
CA SER A 68 -4.30 5.49 28.27
C SER A 68 -3.52 6.34 29.27
N THR A 69 -2.20 6.20 29.33
CA THR A 69 -1.31 6.94 30.23
C THR A 69 0.05 7.17 29.58
N VAL A 70 0.79 8.18 30.07
CA VAL A 70 2.19 8.37 29.70
C VAL A 70 3.05 7.36 30.46
N ALA A 71 3.71 6.45 29.74
CA ALA A 71 4.52 5.39 30.36
C ALA A 71 5.73 5.92 31.14
N ASP A 72 6.38 6.99 30.65
CA ASP A 72 7.50 7.67 31.33
C ASP A 72 7.40 9.20 31.15
N PRO A 73 6.76 9.90 32.09
CA PRO A 73 6.61 11.36 32.03
C PRO A 73 7.94 12.12 32.05
N ALA A 74 8.96 11.59 32.73
CA ALA A 74 10.26 12.25 32.87
C ALA A 74 11.04 12.18 31.54
N LEU A 75 11.09 11.02 30.90
CA LEU A 75 11.69 10.86 29.59
C LEU A 75 10.96 11.69 28.54
N MET A 76 9.63 11.68 28.57
CA MET A 76 8.81 12.48 27.67
C MET A 76 9.12 13.98 27.83
N SER A 77 9.17 14.51 29.05
CA SER A 77 9.52 15.92 29.31
C SER A 77 10.92 16.26 28.83
N LYS A 78 11.90 15.38 29.05
CA LYS A 78 13.26 15.54 28.54
C LYS A 78 13.28 15.66 27.01
N LEU A 79 12.64 14.72 26.31
CA LEU A 79 12.54 14.73 24.85
C LEU A 79 11.78 15.96 24.32
N ALA A 80 10.75 16.42 25.06
CA ALA A 80 10.00 17.62 24.74
C ALA A 80 10.90 18.85 24.65
N VAL A 81 11.79 19.02 25.62
CA VAL A 81 12.71 20.16 25.68
C VAL A 81 13.87 19.99 24.68
N GLU A 82 14.51 18.82 24.67
CA GLU A 82 15.70 18.58 23.83
C GLU A 82 15.41 18.69 22.33
N HIS A 83 14.19 18.35 21.91
CA HIS A 83 13.79 18.34 20.49
C HIS A 83 12.70 19.37 20.16
N GLY A 84 12.28 20.22 21.10
CA GLY A 84 11.24 21.21 20.87
C GLY A 84 9.86 20.61 20.58
N LEU A 85 9.53 19.46 21.18
CA LEU A 85 8.30 18.70 20.93
C LEU A 85 7.15 19.01 21.87
N THR A 86 7.30 19.94 22.84
CA THR A 86 6.30 20.25 23.87
C THR A 86 4.89 20.40 23.29
N SER A 87 4.70 21.28 22.30
CA SER A 87 3.36 21.48 21.71
C SER A 87 2.80 20.26 20.97
N SER A 88 3.66 19.41 20.39
CA SER A 88 3.23 18.19 19.70
C SER A 88 2.76 17.13 20.70
N PHE A 89 3.48 17.02 21.81
CA PHE A 89 3.14 16.15 22.92
C PHE A 89 1.87 16.57 23.65
N ASP A 90 1.71 17.86 23.94
CA ASP A 90 0.46 18.39 24.53
C ASP A 90 -0.75 18.07 23.65
N ARG A 91 -0.61 18.21 22.33
CA ARG A 91 -1.67 17.87 21.36
C ARG A 91 -2.02 16.38 21.37
N VAL A 92 -1.03 15.49 21.44
CA VAL A 92 -1.27 14.04 21.45
C VAL A 92 -1.90 13.60 22.77
N ILE A 93 -1.40 14.08 23.92
CA ILE A 93 -1.98 13.80 25.24
C ILE A 93 -3.46 14.23 25.26
N SER A 94 -3.74 15.46 24.82
CA SER A 94 -5.11 15.98 24.75
C SER A 94 -6.00 15.17 23.80
N ALA A 95 -5.49 14.77 22.63
CA ALA A 95 -6.25 13.98 21.65
C ALA A 95 -6.56 12.56 22.15
N LEU A 96 -5.67 11.98 22.96
CA LEU A 96 -5.85 10.66 23.56
C LEU A 96 -6.65 10.70 24.86
N GLY A 97 -6.95 11.89 25.41
CA GLY A 97 -7.63 12.04 26.70
C GLY A 97 -6.81 11.50 27.87
N ILE A 98 -5.49 11.62 27.79
CA ILE A 98 -4.57 11.23 28.85
C ILE A 98 -4.48 12.41 29.82
N ASP A 99 -4.79 12.17 31.08
CA ASP A 99 -4.66 13.16 32.17
C ASP A 99 -3.23 13.22 32.73
#